data_AF-A0A1J4MV77-F1
#
_entry.id   AF-A0A1J4MV77-F1
#
_cell.length_a   1.000
_cell.length_b   1.000
_cell.length_c   1.000
_cell.angle_alpha   90.00
_cell.angle_beta   90.00
_cell.angle_gamma   90.00
#
_symmetry.space_group_name_H-M   'P 1'
#
loop_
_entity.id
_entity.type
_entity.pdbx_description
1 polymer ?
#
loop_
_entity_poly.entity_id
_entity_poly.type
_entity_poly.pdbx_seq_one_letter_code
_entity_poly.pdbx_strand_id
1 'polypeptide(L)'
;MYNKFLKYNSFFISSIYSLWVFLSDKLRFTNHILENKSKYITIYCIRHAESVSNAHKRYNIKHLKLWDFFFGKYKEIIDPPLSSEGIKKLNMFINNGGPIIEGEKLLGQVSLLLTSNLHRSLQTSIAIAGATKNCKIYCLESLREIGFETSDIPSMTKADIMREFPNIDVSLLSEQESKILLPESIDSVDNRIQQLFNFLKTVERNNKVLLVSHLYFLKKLFKEWPWWYISNLGIIVAVVDLDKGKVIQFKRI
;
A
#
# COMPACT_ATOMS: atom_id res chain seq x y z
N MET A 1 2.96 33.80 -45.82
CA MET A 1 3.21 32.38 -45.49
C MET A 1 4.41 32.14 -44.55
N TYR A 2 5.44 33.00 -44.53
CA TYR A 2 6.66 32.82 -43.72
C TYR A 2 6.47 32.91 -42.19
N ASN A 3 5.58 33.78 -41.68
CA ASN A 3 5.35 33.97 -40.24
C ASN A 3 4.63 32.80 -39.53
N LYS A 4 3.99 31.89 -40.28
CA LYS A 4 3.34 30.69 -39.70
C LYS A 4 4.34 29.56 -39.44
N PHE A 5 5.43 29.50 -40.21
CA PHE A 5 6.47 28.48 -40.09
C PHE A 5 7.39 28.71 -38.88
N LEU A 6 7.74 29.97 -38.59
CA LEU A 6 8.56 30.33 -37.42
C LEU A 6 7.85 30.06 -36.08
N LYS A 7 6.52 30.25 -36.02
CA LYS A 7 5.71 29.93 -34.83
C LYS A 7 5.62 28.42 -34.54
N TYR A 8 5.58 27.59 -35.58
CA TYR A 8 5.58 26.13 -35.42
C TYR A 8 6.94 25.61 -34.94
N ASN A 9 8.04 26.16 -35.46
CA ASN A 9 9.39 25.78 -35.03
C ASN A 9 9.68 26.20 -33.57
N SER A 10 9.26 27.39 -33.12
CA SER A 10 9.50 27.78 -31.72
C SER A 10 8.71 26.92 -30.72
N PHE A 11 7.50 26.48 -31.08
CA PHE A 11 6.70 25.60 -30.24
C PHE A 11 7.30 24.17 -30.18
N PHE A 12 7.80 23.66 -31.31
CA PHE A 12 8.43 22.35 -31.38
C PHE A 12 9.77 22.31 -30.62
N ILE A 13 10.59 23.35 -30.76
CA ILE A 13 11.86 23.50 -30.03
C ILE A 13 11.62 23.67 -28.53
N SER A 14 10.62 24.46 -28.13
CA SER A 14 10.21 24.61 -26.73
C SER A 14 9.72 23.29 -26.11
N SER A 15 8.97 22.49 -26.88
CA SER A 15 8.50 21.16 -26.46
C SER A 15 9.64 20.16 -26.30
N ILE A 16 10.59 20.12 -27.24
CA ILE A 16 11.78 19.26 -27.16
C ILE A 16 12.68 19.67 -25.99
N TYR A 17 12.88 20.97 -25.78
CA TYR A 17 13.66 21.48 -24.66
C TYR A 17 13.00 21.14 -23.31
N SER A 18 11.68 21.30 -23.20
CA SER A 18 10.93 20.92 -22.00
C SER A 18 11.02 19.42 -21.72
N LEU A 19 10.94 18.58 -22.77
CA LEU A 19 11.12 17.14 -22.66
C LEU A 19 12.55 16.78 -22.23
N TRP A 20 13.56 17.44 -22.78
CA TRP A 20 14.96 17.21 -22.44
C TRP A 20 15.28 17.65 -21.00
N VAL A 21 14.77 18.81 -20.56
CA VAL A 21 14.87 19.27 -19.17
C VAL A 21 14.22 18.24 -18.24
N PHE A 22 12.99 17.81 -18.54
CA PHE A 22 12.30 16.78 -17.76
C PHE A 22 13.07 15.44 -17.69
N LEU A 23 13.60 14.97 -18.81
CA LEU A 23 14.39 13.73 -18.86
C LEU A 23 15.72 13.87 -18.12
N SER A 24 16.40 15.01 -18.24
CA SER A 24 17.68 15.28 -17.57
C SER A 24 17.50 15.43 -16.05
N ASP A 25 16.43 16.08 -15.59
CA ASP A 25 16.09 16.17 -14.17
C ASP A 25 15.73 14.79 -13.60
N LYS A 26 14.99 13.98 -14.35
CA LYS A 26 14.68 12.60 -13.96
C LYS A 26 15.93 11.73 -13.88
N LEU A 27 16.86 11.85 -14.83
CA LEU A 27 18.14 11.16 -14.83
C LEU A 27 19.03 11.60 -13.67
N ARG A 28 19.17 12.91 -13.45
CA ARG A 28 19.92 13.46 -12.31
C ARG A 28 19.36 12.99 -10.97
N PHE A 29 18.05 12.98 -10.83
CA PHE A 29 17.40 12.48 -9.62
C PHE A 29 17.62 10.98 -9.41
N THR A 30 17.52 10.19 -10.48
CA THR A 30 17.79 8.74 -10.43
C THR A 30 19.24 8.48 -10.04
N ASN A 31 20.19 9.20 -10.62
CA ASN A 31 21.61 9.11 -10.26
C ASN A 31 21.85 9.55 -8.82
N HIS A 32 21.21 10.64 -8.36
CA HIS A 32 21.31 11.09 -6.98
C HIS A 32 20.79 10.06 -5.96
N ILE A 33 19.71 9.34 -6.30
CA ILE A 33 19.22 8.22 -5.49
C ILE A 33 20.24 7.08 -5.47
N LEU A 34 20.80 6.72 -6.62
CA LEU A 34 21.78 5.65 -6.75
C LEU A 34 23.09 5.96 -6.01
N GLU A 35 23.48 7.22 -5.93
CA GLU A 35 24.64 7.71 -5.18
C GLU A 35 24.39 7.77 -3.66
N ASN A 36 23.13 7.97 -3.23
CA ASN A 36 22.75 8.13 -1.82
C ASN A 36 21.84 7.00 -1.31
N LYS A 37 22.20 5.75 -1.58
CA LYS A 37 21.41 4.55 -1.20
C LYS A 37 21.13 4.41 0.29
N SER A 38 21.91 5.06 1.17
CA SER A 38 21.68 5.03 2.63
C SER A 38 20.45 5.85 3.05
N LYS A 39 20.13 6.90 2.28
CA LYS A 39 19.08 7.89 2.58
C LYS A 39 17.72 7.54 1.99
N TYR A 40 17.71 6.86 0.84
CA TYR A 40 16.50 6.58 0.08
C TYR A 40 16.15 5.09 0.11
N ILE A 41 14.86 4.79 0.21
CA ILE A 41 14.34 3.43 0.05
C ILE A 41 13.18 3.42 -0.93
N THR A 42 13.15 2.40 -1.80
CA THR A 42 12.02 2.14 -2.68
C THR A 42 11.06 1.17 -2.00
N ILE A 43 9.79 1.57 -1.92
CA ILE A 43 8.71 0.73 -1.42
C ILE A 43 7.69 0.49 -2.53
N TYR A 44 7.15 -0.73 -2.57
CA TYR A 44 6.07 -1.13 -3.45
C TYR A 44 4.81 -1.20 -2.59
N CYS A 45 3.84 -0.33 -2.82
CA CYS A 45 2.60 -0.31 -2.06
C CYS A 45 1.49 -0.99 -2.85
N ILE A 46 0.85 -1.99 -2.26
CA ILE A 46 -0.30 -2.70 -2.80
C ILE A 46 -1.51 -2.44 -1.92
N ARG A 47 -2.64 -2.08 -2.52
CA ARG A 47 -3.93 -2.15 -1.82
C ARG A 47 -4.37 -3.62 -1.73
N HIS A 48 -4.79 -4.06 -0.54
CA HIS A 48 -5.28 -5.43 -0.32
C HIS A 48 -6.31 -5.90 -1.37
N ALA A 49 -6.44 -7.21 -1.57
CA ALA A 49 -7.46 -7.79 -2.45
C ALA A 49 -8.89 -7.45 -1.98
N GLU A 50 -9.90 -7.59 -2.84
CA GLU A 50 -11.27 -7.22 -2.50
C GLU A 50 -11.77 -7.95 -1.23
N SER A 51 -12.25 -7.20 -0.24
CA SER A 51 -12.88 -7.76 0.96
C SER A 51 -14.39 -7.95 0.78
N VAL A 52 -15.02 -8.71 1.67
CA VAL A 52 -16.49 -8.84 1.73
C VAL A 52 -17.16 -7.45 1.83
N SER A 53 -16.64 -6.56 2.68
CA SER A 53 -17.13 -5.16 2.76
C SER A 53 -16.97 -4.39 1.44
N ASN A 54 -15.85 -4.55 0.73
CA ASN A 54 -15.69 -3.91 -0.59
C ASN A 54 -16.71 -4.42 -1.59
N ALA A 55 -16.96 -5.74 -1.61
CA ALA A 55 -17.97 -6.35 -2.46
C ALA A 55 -19.36 -5.80 -2.14
N HIS A 56 -19.75 -5.73 -0.86
CA HIS A 56 -21.04 -5.17 -0.45
C HIS A 56 -21.23 -3.71 -0.91
N LYS A 57 -20.21 -2.86 -0.74
CA LYS A 57 -20.25 -1.46 -1.23
C LYS A 57 -20.39 -1.38 -2.74
N ARG A 58 -19.68 -2.25 -3.48
CA ARG A 58 -19.72 -2.29 -4.94
C ARG A 58 -21.08 -2.72 -5.49
N TYR A 59 -21.72 -3.70 -4.86
CA TYR A 59 -23.02 -4.24 -5.30
C TYR A 59 -24.22 -3.52 -4.68
N ASN A 60 -23.98 -2.44 -3.92
CA ASN A 60 -25.02 -1.62 -3.29
C ASN A 60 -25.99 -2.45 -2.43
N ILE A 61 -25.46 -3.47 -1.74
CA ILE A 61 -26.26 -4.36 -0.89
C ILE A 61 -26.64 -3.58 0.37
N LYS A 62 -27.81 -2.92 0.33
CA LYS A 62 -28.37 -2.11 1.43
C LYS A 62 -28.92 -2.94 2.60
N HIS A 63 -28.79 -4.27 2.56
CA HIS A 63 -29.50 -5.19 3.45
C HIS A 63 -28.75 -5.62 4.71
N LEU A 64 -27.63 -4.99 5.06
CA LEU A 64 -27.13 -5.08 6.43
C LEU A 64 -28.06 -4.25 7.32
N LYS A 65 -29.16 -4.87 7.75
CA LYS A 65 -30.14 -4.23 8.62
C LYS A 65 -29.43 -3.88 9.93
N LEU A 66 -29.83 -2.77 10.56
CA LEU A 66 -29.40 -2.40 11.92
C LEU A 66 -29.46 -3.60 12.89
N TRP A 67 -30.42 -4.50 12.69
CA TRP A 67 -30.58 -5.76 13.40
C TRP A 67 -29.36 -6.71 13.27
N ASP A 68 -28.73 -6.83 12.11
CA ASP A 68 -27.55 -7.70 11.91
C ASP A 68 -26.29 -7.14 12.62
N PHE A 69 -26.28 -5.83 12.86
CA PHE A 69 -25.24 -5.11 13.62
C PHE A 69 -25.41 -5.32 15.14
N PHE A 70 -26.64 -5.28 15.67
CA PHE A 70 -26.90 -5.41 17.11
C PHE A 70 -26.77 -6.85 17.66
N PHE A 71 -26.93 -7.89 16.83
CA PHE A 71 -26.94 -9.28 17.27
C PHE A 71 -25.64 -10.06 16.97
N GLY A 72 -24.53 -9.36 16.69
CA GLY A 72 -23.17 -9.92 16.74
C GLY A 72 -22.87 -11.05 15.75
N LYS A 73 -23.69 -11.23 14.72
CA LYS A 73 -23.65 -12.44 13.86
C LYS A 73 -22.73 -12.37 12.65
N TYR A 74 -21.98 -11.30 12.43
CA TYR A 74 -21.13 -11.19 11.24
C TYR A 74 -19.73 -10.66 11.58
N LYS A 75 -18.79 -11.61 11.78
CA LYS A 75 -17.34 -11.39 11.62
C LYS A 75 -16.96 -10.77 10.27
N GLU A 76 -17.90 -10.74 9.33
CA GLU A 76 -17.75 -10.12 8.00
C GLU A 76 -18.06 -8.61 7.99
N ILE A 77 -18.52 -8.03 9.11
CA ILE A 77 -18.75 -6.58 9.23
C ILE A 77 -17.54 -5.91 9.89
N ILE A 78 -17.10 -6.45 11.03
CA ILE A 78 -15.93 -5.99 11.78
C ILE A 78 -14.72 -6.75 11.25
N ASP A 79 -13.72 -6.04 10.73
CA ASP A 79 -12.54 -6.63 10.10
C ASP A 79 -12.82 -7.71 9.02
N PRO A 80 -13.54 -7.36 7.93
CA PRO A 80 -13.97 -8.30 6.92
C PRO A 80 -12.79 -9.04 6.26
N PRO A 81 -12.90 -10.37 6.06
CA PRO A 81 -11.94 -11.13 5.25
C PRO A 81 -12.08 -10.80 3.76
N LEU A 82 -11.24 -11.42 2.94
CA LEU A 82 -11.32 -11.36 1.48
C LEU A 82 -12.63 -11.97 0.96
N SER A 83 -13.20 -11.35 -0.09
CA SER A 83 -14.33 -11.93 -0.83
C SER A 83 -13.84 -13.11 -1.71
N SER A 84 -14.76 -13.98 -2.13
CA SER A 84 -14.44 -15.07 -3.07
C SER A 84 -13.86 -14.55 -4.39
N GLU A 85 -14.39 -13.43 -4.89
CA GLU A 85 -13.89 -12.76 -6.10
C GLU A 85 -12.52 -12.08 -5.85
N GLY A 86 -12.31 -11.53 -4.65
CA GLY A 86 -11.02 -11.01 -4.19
C GLY A 86 -9.94 -12.09 -4.19
N ILE A 87 -10.25 -13.28 -3.66
CA ILE A 87 -9.35 -14.45 -3.66
C ILE A 87 -9.03 -14.88 -5.09
N LYS A 88 -10.02 -14.96 -5.99
CA LYS A 88 -9.79 -15.31 -7.40
C LYS A 88 -8.81 -14.33 -8.08
N LYS A 89 -9.03 -13.03 -7.93
CA LYS A 89 -8.15 -11.99 -8.50
C LYS A 89 -6.76 -12.01 -7.87
N LEU A 90 -6.67 -12.27 -6.57
CA LEU A 90 -5.40 -12.45 -5.87
C LEU A 90 -4.63 -13.65 -6.41
N ASN A 91 -5.30 -14.78 -6.63
CA ASN A 91 -4.69 -15.98 -7.23
C ASN A 91 -4.19 -15.70 -8.66
N MET A 92 -4.96 -14.98 -9.47
CA MET A 92 -4.50 -14.54 -10.80
C MET A 92 -3.27 -13.63 -10.70
N PHE A 93 -3.27 -12.69 -9.76
CA PHE A 93 -2.16 -11.78 -9.53
C PHE A 93 -0.86 -12.51 -9.16
N ILE A 94 -0.93 -13.45 -8.20
CA ILE A 94 0.24 -14.22 -7.75
C ILE A 94 0.73 -15.21 -8.82
N ASN A 95 -0.18 -15.88 -9.55
CA ASN A 95 0.19 -16.79 -10.65
C ASN A 95 0.92 -16.06 -11.78
N ASN A 96 0.62 -14.78 -11.97
CA ASN A 96 1.31 -13.93 -12.94
C ASN A 96 2.63 -13.32 -12.42
N GLY A 97 2.99 -13.55 -11.16
CA GLY A 97 4.17 -12.97 -10.50
C GLY A 97 4.06 -11.47 -10.22
N GLY A 98 2.85 -10.89 -10.27
CA GLY A 98 2.65 -9.45 -10.26
C GLY A 98 3.08 -8.74 -11.56
N PRO A 99 3.05 -7.40 -11.59
CA PRO A 99 3.51 -6.64 -12.76
C PRO A 99 5.03 -6.70 -12.91
N ILE A 100 5.49 -6.37 -14.12
CA ILE A 100 6.91 -6.24 -14.42
C ILE A 100 7.38 -4.86 -13.99
N ILE A 101 8.40 -4.81 -13.12
CA ILE A 101 9.04 -3.59 -12.64
C ILE A 101 10.54 -3.78 -12.81
N GLU A 102 11.19 -2.83 -13.49
CA GLU A 102 12.64 -2.89 -13.76
C GLU A 102 13.06 -4.17 -14.52
N GLY A 103 12.18 -4.68 -15.40
CA GLY A 103 12.46 -5.85 -16.24
C GLY A 103 12.18 -7.21 -15.58
N GLU A 104 11.84 -7.23 -14.29
CA GLU A 104 11.56 -8.45 -13.53
C GLU A 104 10.14 -8.44 -12.96
N LYS A 105 9.59 -9.61 -12.63
CA LYS A 105 8.28 -9.75 -11.96
C LYS A 105 8.37 -9.30 -10.51
N LEU A 106 7.52 -8.37 -10.07
CA LEU A 106 7.57 -7.78 -8.71
C LEU A 106 7.73 -8.85 -7.61
N LEU A 107 6.91 -9.91 -7.66
CA LEU A 107 6.93 -10.94 -6.61
C LEU A 107 8.23 -11.75 -6.58
N GLY A 108 9.01 -11.77 -7.66
CA GLY A 108 10.34 -12.40 -7.68
C GLY A 108 11.42 -11.59 -6.97
N GLN A 109 11.15 -10.34 -6.62
CA GLN A 109 12.16 -9.38 -6.15
C GLN A 109 12.00 -9.00 -4.67
N VAL A 110 10.81 -9.21 -4.10
CA VAL A 110 10.46 -8.76 -2.75
C VAL A 110 11.11 -9.65 -1.71
N SER A 111 11.89 -9.07 -0.79
CA SER A 111 12.49 -9.81 0.33
C SER A 111 11.79 -9.51 1.67
N LEU A 112 11.07 -8.39 1.75
CA LEU A 112 10.38 -7.94 2.96
C LEU A 112 8.96 -7.49 2.62
N LEU A 113 7.98 -8.05 3.32
CA LEU A 113 6.57 -7.67 3.22
C LEU A 113 6.10 -7.09 4.56
N LEU A 114 5.51 -5.89 4.51
CA LEU A 114 4.89 -5.22 5.64
C LEU A 114 3.37 -5.22 5.43
N THR A 115 2.61 -5.55 6.47
CA THR A 115 1.15 -5.65 6.39
C THR A 115 0.47 -5.08 7.62
N SER A 116 -0.76 -4.59 7.47
CA SER A 116 -1.58 -4.24 8.63
C SER A 116 -2.11 -5.47 9.37
N ASN A 117 -2.59 -5.27 10.59
CA ASN A 117 -3.30 -6.30 11.38
C ASN A 117 -4.77 -6.52 10.99
N LEU A 118 -5.25 -5.93 9.90
CA LEU A 118 -6.60 -6.19 9.36
C LEU A 118 -6.63 -7.47 8.54
N HIS A 119 -7.64 -8.30 8.74
CA HIS A 119 -7.78 -9.65 8.19
C HIS A 119 -7.58 -9.72 6.67
N ARG A 120 -8.24 -8.84 5.91
CA ARG A 120 -8.07 -8.72 4.44
C ARG A 120 -6.62 -8.46 4.00
N SER A 121 -5.86 -7.71 4.79
CA SER A 121 -4.46 -7.39 4.51
C SER A 121 -3.57 -8.59 4.84
N LEU A 122 -3.80 -9.24 5.99
CA LEU A 122 -3.11 -10.46 6.41
C LEU A 122 -3.26 -11.59 5.38
N GLN A 123 -4.50 -11.87 4.95
CA GLN A 123 -4.79 -12.88 3.91
C GLN A 123 -4.13 -12.56 2.58
N THR A 124 -4.19 -11.30 2.14
CA THR A 124 -3.50 -10.86 0.91
C THR A 124 -1.99 -11.08 1.02
N SER A 125 -1.43 -10.78 2.18
CA SER A 125 0.01 -10.82 2.44
C SER A 125 0.56 -12.24 2.48
N ILE A 126 -0.15 -13.16 3.13
CA ILE A 126 0.22 -14.58 3.16
C ILE A 126 0.21 -15.18 1.76
N ALA A 127 -0.82 -14.90 0.96
CA ALA A 127 -0.89 -15.41 -0.40
C ALA A 127 0.27 -14.88 -1.27
N ILE A 128 0.58 -13.58 -1.16
CA ILE A 128 1.71 -12.98 -1.87
C ILE A 128 3.03 -13.58 -1.40
N ALA A 129 3.26 -13.68 -0.10
CA ALA A 129 4.49 -14.23 0.46
C ALA A 129 4.68 -15.70 0.08
N GLY A 130 3.61 -16.50 0.01
CA GLY A 130 3.66 -17.87 -0.49
C GLY A 130 4.09 -17.99 -1.96
N ALA A 131 3.93 -16.93 -2.75
CA ALA A 131 4.40 -16.85 -4.13
C ALA A 131 5.79 -16.23 -4.28
N THR A 132 6.38 -15.73 -3.20
CA THR A 132 7.69 -15.07 -3.17
C THR A 132 8.71 -15.95 -2.44
N LYS A 133 9.90 -16.14 -3.01
CA LYS A 133 10.95 -16.92 -2.35
C LYS A 133 11.57 -16.14 -1.19
N ASN A 134 11.65 -16.76 -0.01
CA ASN A 134 12.34 -16.21 1.18
C ASN A 134 11.83 -14.83 1.64
N CYS A 135 10.54 -14.54 1.49
CA CYS A 135 9.95 -13.28 1.93
C CYS A 135 9.71 -13.28 3.44
N LYS A 136 10.31 -12.33 4.17
CA LYS A 136 9.96 -12.10 5.58
C LYS A 136 8.72 -11.21 5.67
N ILE A 137 7.77 -11.56 6.53
CA ILE A 137 6.53 -10.78 6.71
C ILE A 137 6.49 -10.18 8.11
N TYR A 138 6.21 -8.88 8.22
CA TYR A 138 5.94 -8.21 9.49
C TYR A 138 4.55 -7.60 9.52
N CYS A 139 3.87 -7.77 10.64
CA CYS A 139 2.61 -7.09 10.93
C CYS A 139 2.87 -5.78 11.68
N LEU A 140 2.34 -4.68 11.17
CA LEU A 140 2.46 -3.34 11.73
C LEU A 140 1.08 -2.69 11.87
N GLU A 141 0.70 -2.33 13.09
CA GLU A 141 -0.54 -1.56 13.34
C GLU A 141 -0.55 -0.22 12.59
N SER A 142 0.63 0.36 12.35
CA SER A 142 0.80 1.61 11.62
C SER A 142 0.22 1.57 10.21
N LEU A 143 0.08 0.38 9.61
CA LEU A 143 -0.39 0.19 8.23
C LEU A 143 -1.89 -0.01 8.08
N ARG A 144 -2.67 -0.01 9.17
CA ARG A 144 -4.13 -0.21 9.11
C ARG A 144 -4.85 0.93 8.39
N GLU A 145 -6.07 0.64 7.92
CA GLU A 145 -6.93 1.66 7.30
C GLU A 145 -7.20 2.80 8.28
N ILE A 146 -7.49 4.00 7.75
CA ILE A 146 -7.97 5.10 8.58
C ILE A 146 -9.32 4.67 9.17
N GLY A 147 -9.43 4.72 10.50
CA GLY A 147 -10.62 4.27 11.22
C GLY A 147 -11.83 5.17 10.97
N PHE A 148 -12.57 4.93 9.88
CA PHE A 148 -13.84 5.63 9.59
C PHE A 148 -15.04 4.76 9.89
N GLU A 149 -14.92 3.45 9.67
CA GLU A 149 -16.02 2.50 9.80
C GLU A 149 -15.62 1.32 10.70
N THR A 150 -16.61 0.57 11.18
CA THR A 150 -16.38 -0.62 12.01
C THR A 150 -15.58 -1.71 11.28
N SER A 151 -15.62 -1.74 9.95
CA SER A 151 -14.78 -2.62 9.14
C SER A 151 -13.28 -2.30 9.21
N ASP A 152 -12.90 -1.16 9.78
CA ASP A 152 -11.51 -0.73 9.94
C ASP A 152 -10.96 -1.00 11.35
N ILE A 153 -11.78 -1.58 12.23
CA ILE A 153 -11.36 -2.06 13.55
C ILE A 153 -10.84 -3.50 13.40
N PRO A 154 -9.57 -3.79 13.75
CA PRO A 154 -9.05 -5.15 13.81
C PRO A 154 -9.83 -6.00 14.81
N SER A 155 -10.10 -7.25 14.44
CA SER A 155 -10.85 -8.18 15.29
C SER A 155 -9.98 -9.27 15.92
N MET A 156 -8.74 -9.44 15.45
CA MET A 156 -7.83 -10.48 15.89
C MET A 156 -6.82 -9.94 16.89
N THR A 157 -6.61 -10.68 17.98
CA THR A 157 -5.50 -10.44 18.90
C THR A 157 -4.17 -10.88 18.28
N LYS A 158 -3.05 -10.48 18.89
CA LYS A 158 -1.72 -10.98 18.50
C LYS A 158 -1.66 -12.51 18.52
N ALA A 159 -2.25 -13.16 19.53
CA ALA A 159 -2.31 -14.60 19.65
C ALA A 159 -3.15 -15.25 18.54
N ASP A 160 -4.27 -14.64 18.15
CA ASP A 160 -5.08 -15.11 17.02
C ASP A 160 -4.29 -15.04 15.71
N ILE A 161 -3.57 -13.95 15.46
CA ILE A 161 -2.73 -13.79 14.26
C ILE A 161 -1.61 -14.84 14.25
N MET A 162 -0.94 -15.10 15.36
CA MET A 162 0.10 -16.15 15.44
C MET A 162 -0.45 -17.54 15.14
N ARG A 163 -1.69 -17.82 15.56
CA ARG A 163 -2.35 -19.10 15.31
C ARG A 163 -2.80 -19.25 13.85
N GLU A 164 -3.41 -18.22 13.29
CA GLU A 164 -4.01 -18.27 11.94
C GLU A 164 -2.99 -17.97 10.82
N PHE A 165 -1.96 -17.18 11.11
CA PHE A 165 -0.95 -16.74 10.16
C PHE A 165 0.47 -16.91 10.75
N PRO A 166 0.91 -18.15 11.03
CA PRO A 166 2.15 -18.42 11.77
C PRO A 166 3.44 -17.92 11.09
N ASN A 167 3.38 -17.61 9.79
CA ASN A 167 4.51 -17.07 9.03
C ASN A 167 4.65 -15.54 9.14
N ILE A 168 3.74 -14.87 9.86
CA ILE A 168 3.79 -13.42 10.08
C ILE A 168 4.50 -13.12 11.40
N ASP A 169 5.54 -12.31 11.33
CA ASP A 169 6.19 -11.76 12.51
C ASP A 169 5.30 -10.66 13.13
N VAL A 170 4.79 -10.94 14.32
CA VAL A 170 3.93 -10.05 15.11
C VAL A 170 4.67 -9.40 16.28
N SER A 171 5.99 -9.50 16.34
CA SER A 171 6.80 -8.95 17.45
C SER A 171 6.62 -7.44 17.65
N LEU A 172 6.14 -6.74 16.62
CA LEU A 172 5.92 -5.29 16.58
C LEU A 172 4.48 -4.88 16.89
N LEU A 173 3.57 -5.85 17.11
CA LEU A 173 2.20 -5.57 17.57
C LEU A 173 2.18 -5.34 19.08
N SER A 174 1.32 -4.43 19.51
CA SER A 174 1.08 -4.20 20.92
C SER A 174 0.31 -5.38 21.55
N GLU A 175 0.58 -5.69 22.81
CA GLU A 175 -0.17 -6.69 23.58
C GLU A 175 -1.53 -6.17 24.06
N GLN A 176 -1.72 -4.85 24.06
CA GLN A 176 -2.98 -4.22 24.45
C GLN A 176 -3.96 -4.29 23.29
N GLU A 177 -5.22 -4.66 23.56
CA GLU A 177 -6.29 -4.45 22.60
C GLU A 177 -6.35 -2.96 22.25
N SER A 178 -5.93 -2.63 21.03
CA SER A 178 -5.92 -1.26 20.55
C SER A 178 -7.36 -0.76 20.53
N LYS A 179 -7.74 0.08 21.50
CA LYS A 179 -9.02 0.80 21.48
C LYS A 179 -8.95 1.85 20.39
N ILE A 180 -9.35 1.47 19.18
CA ILE A 180 -9.46 2.41 18.06
C ILE A 180 -10.70 3.27 18.32
N LEU A 181 -10.47 4.56 18.54
CA LEU A 181 -11.54 5.54 18.55
C LEU A 181 -11.97 5.84 17.10
N LEU A 182 -13.26 5.71 16.83
CA LEU A 182 -13.87 6.08 15.55
C LEU A 182 -14.64 7.41 15.69
N PRO A 183 -14.48 8.37 14.76
CA PRO A 183 -13.50 8.37 13.68
C PRO A 183 -12.07 8.61 14.20
N GLU A 184 -11.08 8.03 13.53
CA GLU A 184 -9.68 8.23 13.85
C GLU A 184 -9.25 9.68 13.53
N SER A 185 -8.51 10.31 14.44
CA SER A 185 -7.99 11.66 14.24
C SER A 185 -6.87 11.69 13.18
N ILE A 186 -6.75 12.81 12.48
CA ILE A 186 -5.69 13.02 11.48
C ILE A 186 -4.30 12.88 12.12
N ASP A 187 -4.11 13.44 13.33
CA ASP A 187 -2.86 13.34 14.09
C ASP A 187 -2.49 11.90 14.42
N SER A 188 -3.48 11.05 14.74
CA SER A 188 -3.25 9.61 14.94
C SER A 188 -2.73 8.95 13.66
N VAL A 189 -3.33 9.26 12.50
CA VAL A 189 -2.87 8.72 11.22
C VAL A 189 -1.46 9.22 10.88
N ASP A 190 -1.17 10.50 11.09
CA ASP A 190 0.15 11.08 10.84
C ASP A 190 1.22 10.45 11.76
N ASN A 191 0.90 10.19 13.03
CA ASN A 191 1.78 9.46 13.95
C ASN A 191 2.08 8.04 13.47
N ARG A 192 1.07 7.31 12.98
CA ARG A 192 1.27 5.97 12.39
C ARG A 192 2.17 6.02 11.15
N ILE A 193 2.02 7.01 10.29
CA ILE A 193 2.90 7.20 9.13
C ILE A 193 4.35 7.45 9.59
N GLN A 194 4.56 8.24 10.64
CA GLN A 194 5.92 8.43 11.20
C GLN A 194 6.49 7.14 11.79
N GLN A 195 5.67 6.31 12.45
CA GLN A 195 6.09 4.98 12.91
C GLN A 195 6.53 4.08 11.75
N LEU A 196 5.80 4.10 10.62
CA LEU A 196 6.23 3.41 9.40
C LEU A 196 7.60 3.90 8.91
N PHE A 197 7.81 5.21 8.82
CA PHE A 197 9.11 5.74 8.39
C PHE A 197 10.24 5.38 9.36
N ASN A 198 9.98 5.39 10.67
CA ASN A 198 10.96 4.95 11.66
C ASN A 198 11.28 3.47 11.53
N PHE A 199 10.29 2.62 11.23
CA PHE A 199 10.54 1.22 10.92
C PHE A 199 11.41 1.07 9.67
N LEU A 200 11.09 1.77 8.58
CA LEU A 200 11.86 1.71 7.33
C LEU A 200 13.33 2.13 7.50
N LYS A 201 13.66 2.99 8.47
CA LYS A 201 15.06 3.32 8.79
C LYS A 201 15.86 2.09 9.22
N THR A 202 15.22 1.11 9.86
CA THR A 202 15.84 -0.13 10.37
C THR A 202 15.99 -1.22 9.30
N VAL A 203 15.33 -1.07 8.15
CA VAL A 203 15.35 -2.08 7.08
C VAL A 203 16.66 -2.02 6.30
N GLU A 204 17.29 -3.18 6.07
CA GLU A 204 18.49 -3.26 5.23
C GLU A 204 18.22 -2.71 3.82
N ARG A 205 19.13 -1.86 3.31
CA ARG A 205 18.90 -1.06 2.09
C ARG A 205 18.80 -1.86 0.79
N ASN A 206 19.27 -3.11 0.79
CA ASN A 206 19.13 -4.01 -0.35
C ASN A 206 17.75 -4.69 -0.42
N ASN A 207 16.91 -4.54 0.61
CA ASN A 207 15.59 -5.13 0.63
C ASN A 207 14.62 -4.34 -0.23
N LYS A 208 13.94 -5.06 -1.13
CA LYS A 208 12.77 -4.56 -1.84
C LYS A 208 11.55 -4.77 -0.95
N VAL A 209 11.04 -3.66 -0.42
CA VAL A 209 9.97 -3.66 0.58
C VAL A 209 8.61 -3.58 -0.10
N LEU A 210 7.78 -4.59 0.11
CA LEU A 210 6.38 -4.59 -0.29
C LEU A 210 5.52 -4.20 0.91
N LEU A 211 4.61 -3.26 0.74
CA LEU A 211 3.67 -2.81 1.74
C LEU A 211 2.27 -3.16 1.27
N VAL A 212 1.56 -4.00 2.02
CA VAL A 212 0.14 -4.30 1.79
C VAL A 212 -0.69 -3.49 2.78
N SER A 213 -1.54 -2.60 2.26
CA SER A 213 -2.35 -1.69 3.08
C SER A 213 -3.66 -1.32 2.35
N HIS A 214 -4.24 -0.17 2.70
CA HIS A 214 -5.63 0.20 2.45
C HIS A 214 -5.74 1.53 1.72
N LEU A 215 -6.92 1.82 1.17
CA LEU A 215 -7.08 2.92 0.24
C LEU A 215 -6.80 4.27 0.90
N TYR A 216 -7.43 4.57 2.04
CA TYR A 216 -7.32 5.89 2.64
C TYR A 216 -5.99 6.09 3.36
N PHE A 217 -5.43 5.05 3.96
CA PHE A 217 -4.06 5.07 4.47
C PHE A 217 -3.06 5.43 3.36
N LEU A 218 -3.11 4.73 2.22
CA LEU A 218 -2.21 5.02 1.09
C LEU A 218 -2.42 6.44 0.54
N LYS A 219 -3.68 6.90 0.40
CA LYS A 219 -3.97 8.29 0.01
C LYS A 219 -3.27 9.31 0.92
N LYS A 220 -3.37 9.09 2.24
CA LYS A 220 -2.75 9.97 3.24
C LYS A 220 -1.22 9.88 3.19
N LEU A 221 -0.65 8.68 3.05
CA LEU A 221 0.80 8.48 2.92
C LEU A 221 1.42 9.29 1.77
N PHE A 222 0.73 9.35 0.63
CA PHE A 222 1.20 10.06 -0.55
C PHE A 222 0.68 11.51 -0.66
N LYS A 223 -0.09 11.98 0.33
CA LYS A 223 -0.70 13.33 0.37
C LYS A 223 -1.58 13.66 -0.84
N GLU A 224 -2.30 12.66 -1.35
CA GLU A 224 -3.12 12.77 -2.55
C GLU A 224 -4.61 12.76 -2.17
N TRP A 225 -5.34 13.82 -2.51
CA TRP A 225 -6.76 14.01 -2.20
C TRP A 225 -7.44 14.90 -3.25
N PRO A 226 -8.74 14.74 -3.61
CA PRO A 226 -9.65 13.60 -3.43
C PRO A 226 -9.80 12.69 -4.69
N TRP A 227 -9.31 13.10 -5.86
CA TRP A 227 -9.61 12.46 -7.16
C TRP A 227 -8.84 11.14 -7.43
N TRP A 228 -8.02 10.71 -6.48
CA TRP A 228 -7.22 9.51 -6.63
C TRP A 228 -8.02 8.24 -6.28
N TYR A 229 -7.99 7.23 -7.14
CA TYR A 229 -8.42 5.88 -6.83
C TYR A 229 -7.28 4.87 -7.05
N ILE A 230 -7.15 3.92 -6.13
CA ILE A 230 -6.27 2.77 -6.21
C ILE A 230 -7.18 1.54 -6.15
N SER A 231 -7.25 0.75 -7.21
CA SER A 231 -8.03 -0.49 -7.20
C SER A 231 -7.47 -1.49 -6.19
N ASN A 232 -8.27 -2.44 -5.72
CA ASN A 232 -7.73 -3.61 -5.02
C ASN A 232 -6.65 -4.26 -5.90
N LEU A 233 -5.53 -4.66 -5.30
CA LEU A 233 -4.30 -5.13 -5.97
C LEU A 233 -3.61 -4.10 -6.88
N GLY A 234 -4.06 -2.84 -6.89
CA GLY A 234 -3.37 -1.75 -7.56
C GLY A 234 -2.03 -1.44 -6.88
N ILE A 235 -1.01 -1.11 -7.68
CA ILE A 235 0.36 -0.93 -7.21
C ILE A 235 0.84 0.51 -7.38
N ILE A 236 1.54 0.99 -6.36
CA ILE A 236 2.29 2.25 -6.37
C ILE A 236 3.73 1.94 -6.01
N VAL A 237 4.66 2.35 -6.86
CA VAL A 237 6.09 2.38 -6.49
C VAL A 237 6.37 3.75 -5.91
N ALA A 238 7.04 3.82 -4.77
CA ALA A 238 7.38 5.08 -4.13
C ALA A 238 8.82 5.08 -3.63
N VAL A 239 9.45 6.24 -3.68
CA VAL A 239 10.75 6.52 -3.08
C VAL A 239 10.53 7.35 -1.83
N VAL A 240 11.06 6.86 -0.71
CA VAL A 240 10.98 7.51 0.60
C VAL A 240 12.34 8.10 0.94
N ASP A 241 12.35 9.37 1.36
CA ASP A 241 13.48 10.01 2.03
C ASP A 241 13.40 9.68 3.52
N LEU A 242 14.30 8.83 3.99
CA LEU A 242 14.28 8.31 5.36
C LEU A 242 14.65 9.39 6.39
N ASP A 243 15.54 10.32 6.04
CA ASP A 243 15.93 11.41 6.94
C ASP A 243 14.76 12.36 7.17
N LYS A 244 14.04 12.69 6.09
CA LYS A 244 12.89 13.61 6.14
C LYS A 244 11.59 12.93 6.55
N GLY A 245 11.55 11.59 6.61
CA GLY A 245 10.34 10.83 6.89
C GLY A 245 9.21 11.21 5.93
N LYS A 246 9.45 11.14 4.62
CA LYS A 246 8.42 11.45 3.62
C LYS A 246 8.64 10.75 2.28
N VAL A 247 7.53 10.51 1.57
CA VAL A 247 7.58 10.13 0.16
C VAL A 247 8.01 11.34 -0.68
N ILE A 248 8.97 11.15 -1.57
CA ILE A 248 9.50 12.20 -2.46
C ILE A 248 9.20 11.96 -3.94
N GLN A 249 8.90 10.72 -4.31
CA GLN A 249 8.48 10.35 -5.65
C GLN A 249 7.57 9.13 -5.58
N PHE A 250 6.57 9.06 -6.44
CA PHE A 250 5.82 7.82 -6.64
C PHE A 250 5.29 7.71 -8.07
N LYS A 251 4.97 6.48 -8.48
CA LYS A 251 4.41 6.14 -9.78
C LYS A 251 3.40 5.00 -9.62
N ARG A 252 2.27 5.10 -10.32
CA ARG A 252 1.29 4.00 -10.45
C ARG A 252 1.71 3.06 -11.57
N ILE A 253 1.44 1.77 -11.37
CA ILE A 253 1.65 0.73 -12.38
C ILE A 253 0.30 0.22 -12.86
#